data_AF-W4VCA8-F1
#
_entry.id   AF-W4VCA8-F1
#
_cell.length_a   1.000
_cell.length_b   1.000
_cell.length_c   1.000
_cell.angle_alpha   90.00
_cell.angle_beta   90.00
_cell.angle_gamma   90.00
#
_symmetry.space_group_name_H-M   'P 1'
#
loop_
_entity.id
_entity.type
_entity.pdbx_description
1 polymer ?
#
loop_
_entity_poly.entity_id
_entity_poly.type
_entity_poly.pdbx_seq_one_letter_code
_entity_poly.pdbx_strand_id
1 'polypeptide(L)'
;MAHPTDIVAINKNSKNKAIAYEVLKIFLSKEIQGSKQFRDIMGIPVNNETMRELIEKFSGEDGKTTLTVGVAISETMDTVPLAESVVEQYNSIINGVTECVLVDEQIIDFMIEGFNEYKKGNKSAIEAAKLVQQKVTLFSNE
;
A
#
# COMPACT_ATOMS: atom_id res chain seq x y z
N MET A 1 6.04 -4.95 9.50
CA MET A 1 6.12 -5.48 8.13
C MET A 1 5.33 -4.56 7.22
N ALA A 2 5.90 -4.13 6.09
CA ALA A 2 5.20 -3.37 5.07
C ALA A 2 4.97 -4.24 3.82
N HIS A 3 3.89 -3.97 3.09
CA HIS A 3 3.62 -4.55 1.78
C HIS A 3 3.59 -3.42 0.74
N PRO A 4 4.36 -3.51 -0.34
CA PRO A 4 4.31 -2.49 -1.38
C PRO A 4 3.01 -2.65 -2.18
N THR A 5 2.33 -1.55 -2.46
CA THR A 5 1.19 -1.54 -3.40
C THR A 5 1.69 -1.53 -4.84
N ASP A 6 2.80 -0.84 -5.08
CA ASP A 6 3.40 -0.67 -6.40
C ASP A 6 4.92 -0.92 -6.32
N ILE A 7 5.42 -1.67 -7.30
CA ILE A 7 6.84 -2.00 -7.40
C ILE A 7 7.32 -1.63 -8.80
N VAL A 8 8.36 -0.80 -8.86
CA VAL A 8 9.04 -0.51 -10.13
C VAL A 8 10.41 -1.17 -10.08
N ALA A 9 10.69 -2.01 -11.07
CA ALA A 9 11.91 -2.79 -11.16
C ALA A 9 12.58 -2.66 -12.53
N ILE A 10 13.90 -2.83 -12.57
CA ILE A 10 14.66 -2.87 -13.83
C ILE A 10 14.68 -4.31 -14.33
N ASN A 11 14.17 -4.53 -15.53
CA ASN A 11 14.26 -5.83 -16.19
C ASN A 11 15.73 -6.28 -16.29
N LYS A 12 16.02 -7.51 -15.84
CA LYS A 12 17.37 -8.11 -15.87
C LYS A 12 18.01 -8.10 -17.25
N ASN A 13 17.21 -8.19 -18.31
CA ASN A 13 17.64 -8.22 -19.71
C ASN A 13 17.71 -6.83 -20.36
N SER A 14 17.43 -5.75 -19.61
CA SER A 14 17.57 -4.39 -20.14
C SER A 14 19.01 -4.10 -20.56
N LYS A 15 19.17 -3.50 -21.75
CA LYS A 15 20.46 -2.99 -22.25
C LYS A 15 20.83 -1.63 -21.65
N ASN A 16 19.84 -0.92 -21.07
CA ASN A 16 19.97 0.46 -20.60
C ASN A 16 19.79 0.56 -19.07
N LYS A 17 20.36 -0.39 -18.30
CA LYS A 17 20.16 -0.46 -16.84
C LYS A 17 20.55 0.82 -16.11
N ALA A 18 21.65 1.46 -16.53
CA ALA A 18 22.11 2.71 -15.93
C ALA A 18 21.06 3.83 -16.07
N ILE A 19 20.53 4.02 -17.28
CA ILE A 19 19.49 5.03 -17.55
C ILE A 19 18.21 4.70 -16.78
N ALA A 20 17.78 3.43 -16.80
CA ALA A 20 16.59 3.00 -16.05
C ALA A 20 16.75 3.24 -14.54
N TYR A 21 17.96 3.07 -14.00
CA TYR A 21 18.27 3.36 -12.60
C TYR A 21 18.18 4.86 -12.29
N GLU A 22 18.68 5.73 -13.18
CA GLU A 22 18.51 7.18 -13.02
C GLU A 22 17.03 7.59 -12.98
N VAL A 23 16.21 7.00 -13.85
CA VAL A 23 14.75 7.23 -13.85
C VAL A 23 14.11 6.78 -12.53
N LEU A 24 14.49 5.60 -12.01
CA LEU A 24 14.00 5.13 -10.70
C LEU A 24 14.37 6.08 -9.56
N LYS A 25 15.59 6.64 -9.55
CA LYS A 25 15.98 7.62 -8.54
C LYS A 25 15.12 8.88 -8.59
N ILE A 26 14.80 9.36 -9.79
CA ILE A 26 13.90 10.51 -9.95
C ILE A 26 12.51 10.15 -9.40
N PHE A 27 11.99 8.97 -9.73
CA PHE A 27 10.69 8.51 -9.24
C PHE A 27 10.63 8.38 -7.71
N LEU A 28 11.74 8.00 -7.09
CA LEU A 28 11.87 7.87 -5.63
C LEU A 28 12.29 9.17 -4.92
N SER A 29 12.49 10.25 -5.67
CA SER A 29 12.92 11.53 -5.12
C SER A 29 11.81 12.19 -4.30
N LYS A 30 12.21 13.02 -3.34
CA LYS A 30 11.31 13.87 -2.55
C LYS A 30 10.48 14.78 -3.46
N GLU A 31 11.08 15.33 -4.52
CA GLU A 31 10.40 16.24 -5.44
C GLU A 31 9.20 15.57 -6.11
N ILE A 32 9.40 14.37 -6.67
CA ILE A 32 8.32 13.63 -7.33
C ILE A 32 7.30 13.15 -6.31
N GLN A 33 7.73 12.51 -5.22
CA GLN A 33 6.81 11.96 -4.23
C GLN A 33 6.04 13.03 -3.43
N GLY A 34 6.63 14.22 -3.28
CA GLY A 34 6.01 15.39 -2.67
C GLY A 34 5.10 16.19 -3.61
N SER A 35 5.04 15.84 -4.90
CA SER A 35 4.13 16.48 -5.84
C SER A 35 2.67 16.05 -5.59
N LYS A 36 1.73 16.94 -5.91
CA LYS A 36 0.30 16.61 -5.82
C LYS A 36 -0.08 15.51 -6.82
N GLN A 37 0.48 15.57 -8.03
CA GLN A 37 0.23 14.64 -9.11
C GLN A 37 0.61 13.21 -8.73
N PHE A 38 1.74 13.02 -8.05
CA PHE A 38 2.13 11.70 -7.56
C PHE A 38 1.15 11.19 -6.52
N ARG A 39 0.77 12.01 -5.52
CA ARG A 39 -0.16 11.60 -4.46
C ARG A 39 -1.54 11.23 -4.98
N ASP A 40 -2.03 11.93 -5.99
CA ASP A 40 -3.35 11.69 -6.57
C ASP A 40 -3.42 10.35 -7.35
N ILE A 41 -2.28 9.76 -7.73
CA ILE A 41 -2.21 8.58 -8.61
C ILE A 41 -1.57 7.37 -7.92
N MET A 42 -0.49 7.57 -7.15
CA MET A 42 0.40 6.51 -6.66
C MET A 42 0.32 6.29 -5.14
N GLY A 43 -0.53 7.03 -4.43
CA GLY A 43 -0.79 6.81 -3.00
C GLY A 43 0.25 7.41 -2.05
N ILE A 44 0.51 6.70 -0.94
CA ILE A 44 1.35 7.17 0.17
C ILE A 44 2.84 7.08 -0.22
N PRO A 45 3.63 8.17 -0.05
CA PRO A 45 5.04 8.15 -0.44
C PRO A 45 5.89 7.26 0.48
N VAL A 46 6.91 6.64 -0.10
CA VAL A 46 7.91 5.84 0.63
C VAL A 46 9.13 6.66 1.07
N ASN A 47 9.28 7.88 0.55
CA ASN A 47 10.30 8.82 0.99
C ASN A 47 9.95 9.34 2.40
N ASN A 48 10.77 9.00 3.39
CA ASN A 48 10.53 9.33 4.80
C ASN A 48 10.32 10.82 5.07
N GLU A 49 11.08 11.70 4.40
CA GLU A 49 10.97 13.15 4.59
C GLU A 49 9.63 13.65 4.06
N THR A 50 9.27 13.23 2.84
CA THR A 50 7.96 13.55 2.24
C THR A 50 6.82 13.06 3.13
N MET A 51 6.95 11.85 3.70
CA MET A 51 5.92 11.30 4.56
C MET A 51 5.73 12.11 5.85
N ARG A 52 6.83 12.53 6.49
CA ARG A 52 6.77 13.37 7.69
C ARG A 52 6.13 14.73 7.41
N GLU A 53 6.51 15.37 6.30
CA GLU A 53 5.92 16.65 5.88
C GLU A 53 4.40 16.55 5.63
N LEU A 54 3.92 15.43 5.06
CA LEU A 54 2.49 15.22 4.88
C LEU A 54 1.75 15.00 6.19
N ILE A 55 2.34 14.24 7.14
CA ILE A 55 1.76 14.06 8.47
C ILE A 55 1.65 15.41 9.17
N GLU A 56 2.73 16.19 9.19
CA GLU A 56 2.74 17.53 9.79
C GLU A 56 1.68 18.42 9.15
N LYS A 57 1.66 18.49 7.82
CA LYS A 57 0.68 19.26 7.05
C LYS A 57 -0.76 18.90 7.43
N PHE A 58 -1.13 17.62 7.35
CA PHE A 58 -2.50 17.18 7.58
C PHE A 58 -2.88 17.09 9.07
N SER A 59 -1.91 17.13 9.98
CA SER A 59 -2.16 17.34 11.41
C SER A 59 -2.43 18.81 11.78
N GLY A 60 -2.05 19.75 10.91
CA GLY A 60 -2.27 21.18 11.07
C GLY A 60 -3.54 21.68 10.37
N GLU A 61 -3.61 23.00 10.15
CA GLU A 61 -4.76 23.66 9.51
C GLU A 61 -5.03 23.18 8.08
N ASP A 62 -3.99 22.75 7.35
CA ASP A 62 -4.12 22.18 6.01
C ASP A 62 -4.88 20.84 6.00
N GLY A 63 -5.06 20.21 7.16
CA GLY A 63 -5.94 19.06 7.35
C GLY A 63 -7.43 19.41 7.37
N LYS A 64 -7.80 20.68 7.49
CA LYS A 64 -9.18 21.18 7.35
C LYS A 64 -9.43 21.58 5.90
N THR A 65 -9.96 20.68 5.12
CA THR A 65 -10.30 20.93 3.72
C THR A 65 -11.63 20.28 3.36
N THR A 66 -12.07 20.46 2.12
CA THR A 66 -13.28 19.83 1.59
C THR A 66 -12.85 18.89 0.48
N LEU A 67 -13.07 17.59 0.66
CA LEU A 67 -12.71 16.56 -0.31
C LEU A 67 -13.95 16.05 -1.03
N THR A 68 -13.85 15.81 -2.34
CA THR A 68 -14.88 15.08 -3.08
C THR A 68 -14.80 13.60 -2.74
N VAL A 69 -15.92 13.02 -2.30
CA VAL A 69 -16.04 11.60 -1.96
C VAL A 69 -16.85 10.90 -3.03
N GLY A 70 -16.23 9.93 -3.70
CA GLY A 70 -16.85 9.13 -4.76
C GLY A 70 -16.95 9.87 -6.09
N VAL A 71 -16.23 9.36 -7.11
CA VAL A 71 -16.18 9.95 -8.46
C VAL A 71 -17.56 10.01 -9.13
N ALA A 72 -18.50 9.14 -8.73
CA ALA A 72 -19.82 9.03 -9.33
C ALA A 72 -20.93 9.86 -8.65
N ILE A 73 -20.73 10.31 -7.42
CA ILE A 73 -21.79 10.94 -6.60
C ILE A 73 -21.59 12.44 -6.36
N SER A 74 -20.41 12.99 -6.70
CA SER A 74 -20.07 14.43 -6.57
C SER A 74 -20.36 15.02 -5.18
N GLU A 75 -20.37 14.18 -4.14
CA GLU A 75 -20.53 14.64 -2.76
C GLU A 75 -19.20 15.18 -2.25
N THR A 76 -19.27 16.17 -1.37
CA THR A 76 -18.11 16.71 -0.69
C THR A 76 -18.21 16.47 0.80
N MET A 77 -17.10 16.10 1.44
CA MET A 77 -16.98 15.98 2.87
C MET A 77 -15.91 16.92 3.40
N ASP A 78 -16.23 17.62 4.47
CA ASP A 78 -15.26 18.41 5.20
C ASP A 78 -14.38 17.47 6.05
N THR A 79 -13.09 17.68 5.98
CA THR A 79 -12.09 16.93 6.74
C THR A 79 -11.72 17.68 8.01
N VAL A 80 -11.27 16.92 8.99
CA VAL A 80 -10.64 17.46 10.20
C VAL A 80 -9.16 17.10 10.20
N PRO A 81 -8.30 17.87 10.91
CA PRO A 81 -6.90 17.52 11.05
C PRO A 81 -6.73 16.13 11.65
N LEU A 82 -5.63 15.47 11.30
CA LEU A 82 -5.26 14.20 11.91
C LEU A 82 -5.13 14.37 13.42
N ALA A 83 -5.86 13.54 14.17
CA ALA A 83 -5.73 13.49 15.62
C ALA A 83 -4.32 13.05 16.03
N GLU A 84 -3.85 13.52 17.18
CA GLU A 84 -2.52 13.17 17.71
C GLU A 84 -2.32 11.65 17.80
N SER A 85 -3.34 10.90 18.24
CA SER A 85 -3.30 9.43 18.29
C SER A 85 -3.12 8.78 16.91
N VAL A 86 -3.63 9.39 15.84
CA VAL A 86 -3.44 8.92 14.46
C VAL A 86 -2.03 9.25 13.99
N VAL A 87 -1.52 10.44 14.31
CA VAL A 87 -0.14 10.84 14.03
C VAL A 87 0.86 9.90 14.72
N GLU A 88 0.62 9.53 15.97
CA GLU A 88 1.43 8.55 16.71
C GLU A 88 1.40 7.17 16.04
N GLN A 89 0.23 6.70 15.59
CA GLN A 89 0.12 5.44 14.85
C GLN A 89 0.92 5.47 13.56
N TYR A 90 0.81 6.53 12.75
CA TYR A 90 1.62 6.67 11.54
C TYR A 90 3.12 6.67 11.84
N ASN A 91 3.56 7.42 12.85
CA ASN A 91 4.97 7.44 13.26
C ASN A 91 5.45 6.06 13.73
N SER A 92 4.63 5.35 14.49
CA SER A 92 4.92 3.98 14.94
C SER A 92 5.06 3.02 13.75
N ILE A 93 4.15 3.10 12.77
CA ILE A 93 4.23 2.30 11.54
C ILE A 93 5.52 2.63 10.78
N ILE A 94 5.76 3.90 10.45
CA ILE A 94 6.93 4.32 9.65
C ILE A 94 8.24 3.91 10.32
N ASN A 95 8.37 4.13 11.62
CA ASN A 95 9.59 3.79 12.36
C ASN A 95 9.70 2.27 12.64
N GLY A 96 8.59 1.54 12.63
CA GLY A 96 8.52 0.10 12.90
C GLY A 96 8.63 -0.79 11.66
N VAL A 97 8.70 -0.22 10.45
CA VAL A 97 8.93 -1.00 9.22
C VAL A 97 10.41 -1.40 9.15
N THR A 98 10.69 -2.65 9.51
CA THR A 98 12.01 -3.26 9.40
C THR A 98 12.20 -4.08 8.13
N GLU A 99 11.10 -4.50 7.51
CA GLU A 99 11.08 -5.37 6.35
C GLU A 99 9.90 -5.04 5.43
N CYS A 100 10.15 -5.20 4.13
CA CYS A 100 9.16 -5.14 3.07
C CYS A 100 8.95 -6.57 2.56
N VAL A 101 7.72 -7.07 2.67
CA VAL A 101 7.38 -8.44 2.29
C VAL A 101 6.54 -8.42 1.04
N LEU A 102 7.03 -9.12 0.03
CA LEU A 102 6.27 -9.42 -1.18
C LEU A 102 5.43 -10.64 -0.89
N VAL A 103 4.11 -10.48 -1.00
CA VAL A 103 3.18 -11.59 -0.94
C VAL A 103 2.93 -12.05 -2.37
N ASP A 104 3.01 -13.35 -2.59
CA ASP A 104 2.65 -13.94 -3.87
C ASP A 104 1.14 -13.77 -4.11
N GLU A 105 0.76 -13.14 -5.22
CA GLU A 105 -0.65 -12.92 -5.58
C GLU A 105 -1.44 -14.23 -5.62
N GLN A 106 -0.80 -15.32 -6.06
CA GLN A 106 -1.42 -16.64 -6.08
C GLN A 106 -1.80 -17.12 -4.67
N ILE A 107 -0.96 -16.82 -3.67
CA ILE A 107 -1.26 -17.14 -2.27
C ILE A 107 -2.43 -16.28 -1.76
N ILE A 108 -2.50 -15.00 -2.16
CA ILE A 108 -3.65 -14.14 -1.85
C ILE A 108 -4.94 -14.72 -2.45
N ASP A 109 -4.90 -15.16 -3.70
CA ASP A 109 -6.06 -15.77 -4.37
C ASP A 109 -6.55 -17.03 -3.62
N PHE A 110 -5.62 -17.88 -3.16
CA PHE A 110 -5.99 -19.04 -2.34
C PHE A 110 -6.67 -18.63 -1.03
N MET A 111 -6.17 -17.58 -0.35
CA MET A 111 -6.79 -17.05 0.86
C MET A 111 -8.19 -16.52 0.59
N ILE A 112 -8.38 -15.75 -0.49
CA ILE A 112 -9.68 -15.20 -0.89
C ILE A 112 -10.67 -16.32 -1.20
N GLU A 113 -10.24 -17.37 -1.90
CA GLU A 113 -11.07 -18.54 -2.17
C GLU A 113 -11.53 -19.23 -0.88
N GLY A 114 -10.61 -19.51 0.04
CA GLY A 114 -10.94 -20.11 1.34
C GLY A 114 -11.92 -19.25 2.13
N PHE A 115 -11.68 -17.93 2.17
CA PHE A 115 -12.58 -16.98 2.82
C PHE A 115 -13.98 -16.99 2.18
N ASN A 116 -14.06 -17.04 0.85
CA ASN A 116 -15.34 -17.08 0.14
C ASN A 116 -16.12 -18.36 0.42
N GLU A 117 -15.46 -19.51 0.51
CA GLU A 117 -16.11 -20.78 0.87
C GLU A 117 -16.66 -20.78 2.30
N TYR A 118 -15.92 -20.17 3.24
CA TYR A 118 -16.42 -19.92 4.59
C TYR A 118 -17.61 -18.96 4.60
N LYS A 119 -17.49 -17.81 3.92
CA LYS A 119 -18.54 -16.78 3.84
C LYS A 119 -19.84 -17.30 3.27
N LYS A 120 -19.79 -18.23 2.30
CA LYS A 120 -20.97 -18.88 1.71
C LYS A 120 -21.57 -19.97 2.60
N GLY A 121 -20.88 -20.38 3.67
CA GLY A 121 -21.29 -21.49 4.55
C GLY A 121 -20.97 -22.88 4.00
N ASN A 122 -20.21 -22.98 2.90
CA ASN A 122 -19.83 -24.27 2.31
C ASN A 122 -18.79 -25.02 3.16
N LYS A 123 -17.99 -24.28 3.93
CA LYS A 123 -16.94 -24.80 4.82
C LYS A 123 -16.98 -24.09 6.15
N SER A 124 -16.63 -24.78 7.23
CA SER A 124 -16.26 -24.13 8.49
C SER A 124 -14.94 -23.36 8.34
N ALA A 125 -14.64 -22.44 9.27
CA ALA A 125 -13.38 -21.70 9.26
C ALA A 125 -12.14 -22.61 9.27
N ILE A 126 -12.20 -23.73 10.00
CA ILE A 126 -11.11 -24.72 10.05
C ILE A 126 -10.96 -25.44 8.70
N GLU A 127 -12.06 -25.81 8.05
CA GLU A 127 -12.02 -26.49 6.74
C GLU A 127 -11.57 -25.54 5.63
N ALA A 128 -11.96 -24.27 5.68
CA ALA A 128 -11.46 -23.23 4.79
C ALA A 128 -9.95 -23.01 4.98
N ALA A 129 -9.48 -22.91 6.22
CA ALA A 129 -8.04 -22.78 6.50
C ALA A 129 -7.24 -23.99 6.01
N LYS A 130 -7.76 -25.21 6.17
CA LYS A 130 -7.14 -26.44 5.64
C LYS A 130 -7.08 -26.44 4.11
N LEU A 131 -8.12 -25.96 3.42
CA LEU A 131 -8.10 -25.80 1.96
C LEU A 131 -6.98 -24.87 1.52
N VAL A 132 -6.87 -23.69 2.15
CA VAL A 132 -5.80 -22.71 1.85
C VAL A 132 -4.43 -23.36 2.06
N GLN A 133 -4.22 -24.01 3.21
CA GLN A 133 -2.96 -24.69 3.52
C GLN A 133 -2.60 -25.75 2.47
N GLN A 134 -3.57 -26.56 2.03
CA GLN A 134 -3.34 -27.58 1.01
C GLN A 134 -2.89 -26.96 -0.32
N LYS A 135 -3.51 -25.87 -0.76
CA LYS A 135 -3.15 -25.19 -2.00
C LYS A 135 -1.77 -24.54 -1.93
N VAL A 136 -1.47 -23.86 -0.83
CA VAL A 136 -0.15 -23.27 -0.59
C VAL A 136 0.94 -24.35 -0.57
N THR A 137 0.70 -25.48 0.11
CA THR A 137 1.65 -26.60 0.12
C THR A 137 1.88 -27.16 -1.29
N LEU A 138 0.84 -27.30 -2.10
CA LEU A 138 0.99 -27.80 -3.47
C LEU A 138 1.82 -26.82 -4.32
N PHE A 139 1.46 -25.55 -4.31
CA PHE A 139 2.14 -24.49 -5.07
C PHE A 139 3.63 -24.37 -4.72
N SER A 140 3.99 -24.44 -3.42
CA SER A 140 5.39 -24.37 -2.99
C SER A 140 6.25 -25.59 -3.38
N ASN A 141 5.64 -26.67 -3.86
CA ASN A 141 6.33 -27.88 -4.30
C ASN A 141 6.41 -28.03 -5.83
N GLU A 142 5.87 -27.06 -6.59
CA GLU A 142 6.01 -26.95 -8.05
C GLU A 142 7.26 -26.12 -8.43
#